data_AF-A0A7K1HIX6-F1
#
_entry.id   AF-A0A7K1HIX6-F1
#
_cell.length_a   1.000
_cell.length_b   1.000
_cell.length_c   1.000
_cell.angle_alpha   90.00
_cell.angle_beta   90.00
_cell.angle_gamma   90.00
#
_symmetry.space_group_name_H-M   'P 1'
#
loop_
_entity.id
_entity.type
_entity.pdbx_description
1 polymer ?
#
loop_
_entity_poly.entity_id
_entity_poly.type
_entity_poly.pdbx_seq_one_letter_code
_entity_poly.pdbx_strand_id
1 'polypeptide(L)'
;MSNEKKSTQEGKYEDIVTVGFVNPIVNTGIDYAEMGIDAFMTNDVIKEIPIIKTIASVVKVGLSIKEWTFAKKIIKFLEQYHLGYLTENEKEAFLNKYQSDTKYKEKIVSFLITINDKYFETKQSEIAGNLFVAYVKGLIDWDTYTIICGCIDRFSPFASELLNELEKEKEPYHRGYQHGTDPRAAVLQSCTFGYQWGTHFFTTPIGIIAHQYGIKADFNHSVKELYQIVGFNTSNLDCQK
;
A
#
# COMPACT_ATOMS: atom_id res chain seq x y z
N MET A 1 -31.85 4.79 -26.20
CA MET A 1 -31.03 5.83 -26.87
C MET A 1 -29.74 5.96 -26.09
N SER A 2 -28.63 5.72 -26.80
CA SER A 2 -27.22 5.93 -26.42
C SER A 2 -26.74 5.27 -25.12
N ASN A 3 -26.38 3.99 -25.23
CA ASN A 3 -25.45 3.30 -24.36
C ASN A 3 -24.09 3.14 -25.08
N GLU A 4 -23.60 4.24 -25.67
CA GLU A 4 -22.33 4.31 -26.39
C GLU A 4 -21.44 5.37 -25.75
N LYS A 5 -20.20 4.96 -25.47
CA LYS A 5 -19.07 5.71 -24.88
C LYS A 5 -18.97 5.73 -23.36
N LYS A 6 -18.64 4.58 -22.79
CA LYS A 6 -17.75 4.47 -21.62
C LYS A 6 -16.58 3.51 -21.88
N SER A 7 -16.02 3.52 -23.10
CA SER A 7 -14.78 2.80 -23.45
C SER A 7 -13.51 3.61 -23.09
N THR A 8 -13.58 4.32 -21.97
CA THR A 8 -12.67 5.38 -21.55
C THR A 8 -11.58 4.78 -20.66
N GLN A 9 -10.42 5.42 -20.51
CA GLN A 9 -9.19 4.92 -19.86
C GLN A 9 -9.33 4.14 -18.52
N GLU A 10 -10.46 4.23 -17.82
CA GLU A 10 -10.79 3.45 -16.63
C GLU A 10 -10.69 1.93 -16.88
N GLY A 11 -11.32 1.40 -17.94
CA GLY A 11 -11.31 -0.05 -18.20
C GLY A 11 -9.91 -0.63 -18.49
N LYS A 12 -8.99 0.21 -18.97
CA LYS A 12 -7.60 -0.15 -19.24
C LYS A 12 -6.79 -0.41 -17.95
N TYR A 13 -7.00 0.39 -16.91
CA TYR A 13 -6.30 0.22 -15.64
C TYR A 13 -6.91 -0.92 -14.80
N GLU A 14 -8.20 -1.16 -14.96
CA GLU A 14 -8.92 -2.28 -14.33
C GLU A 14 -8.33 -3.63 -14.76
N ASP A 15 -8.01 -3.79 -16.04
CA ASP A 15 -7.38 -5.01 -16.56
C ASP A 15 -6.01 -5.26 -15.93
N ILE A 16 -5.18 -4.21 -15.77
CA ILE A 16 -3.84 -4.34 -15.16
C ILE A 16 -3.95 -4.84 -13.73
N VAL A 17 -4.83 -4.26 -12.91
CA VAL A 17 -5.02 -4.67 -11.51
C VAL A 17 -5.61 -6.08 -11.44
N THR A 18 -6.60 -6.38 -12.29
CA THR A 18 -7.29 -7.68 -12.31
C THR A 18 -6.36 -8.83 -12.69
N VAL A 19 -5.62 -8.68 -13.80
CA VAL A 19 -4.64 -9.68 -14.24
C VAL A 19 -3.49 -9.76 -13.22
N GLY A 20 -3.17 -8.62 -12.60
CA GLY A 20 -2.22 -8.41 -11.52
C GLY A 20 -2.30 -9.40 -10.37
N PHE A 21 -3.49 -9.56 -9.79
CA PHE A 21 -3.68 -10.40 -8.63
C PHE A 21 -3.53 -11.90 -8.92
N VAL A 22 -3.90 -12.31 -10.12
CA VAL A 22 -3.93 -13.73 -10.51
C VAL A 22 -2.56 -14.22 -10.96
N ASN A 23 -1.82 -13.39 -11.70
CA ASN A 23 -0.55 -13.78 -12.29
C ASN A 23 0.59 -13.13 -11.51
N PRO A 24 1.51 -13.88 -10.90
CA PRO A 24 2.64 -13.28 -10.21
C PRO A 24 3.53 -12.51 -11.17
N ILE A 25 4.10 -11.41 -10.67
CA ILE A 25 5.24 -10.76 -11.31
C ILE A 25 6.43 -11.68 -11.06
N VAL A 26 7.02 -12.22 -12.13
CA VAL A 26 8.15 -13.16 -12.01
C VAL A 26 9.31 -12.42 -11.34
N ASN A 27 9.83 -12.93 -10.23
CA ASN A 27 11.02 -12.36 -9.61
C ASN A 27 12.26 -12.79 -10.40
N THR A 28 12.62 -12.04 -11.44
CA THR A 28 13.84 -12.27 -12.22
C THR A 28 15.06 -11.51 -11.65
N GLY A 29 14.96 -10.95 -10.44
CA GLY A 29 15.96 -10.03 -9.88
C GLY A 29 16.01 -8.66 -10.57
N ILE A 30 15.06 -8.37 -11.47
CA ILE A 30 14.94 -7.11 -12.19
C ILE A 30 13.92 -6.24 -11.47
N ASP A 31 14.29 -5.00 -11.13
CA ASP A 31 13.33 -4.01 -10.64
C ASP A 31 12.61 -3.34 -11.82
N TYR A 32 11.42 -3.84 -12.16
CA TYR A 32 10.63 -3.33 -13.27
C TYR A 32 10.17 -1.88 -13.09
N ALA A 33 10.03 -1.41 -11.85
CA ALA A 33 9.62 -0.04 -11.55
C ALA A 33 10.77 0.96 -11.73
N GLU A 34 12.03 0.51 -11.67
CA GLU A 34 13.19 1.35 -11.96
C GLU A 34 13.51 1.44 -13.45
N MET A 35 12.98 0.52 -14.27
CA MET A 35 13.21 0.52 -15.70
C MET A 35 12.68 1.78 -16.41
N GLY A 36 13.44 2.23 -17.42
CA GLY A 36 12.97 3.22 -18.39
C GLY A 36 11.94 2.61 -19.36
N ILE A 37 11.10 3.45 -19.96
CA ILE A 37 10.04 3.02 -20.89
C ILE A 37 10.62 2.19 -22.04
N ASP A 38 11.72 2.67 -22.65
CA ASP A 38 12.32 2.00 -23.81
C ASP A 38 12.87 0.61 -23.46
N ALA A 39 13.59 0.50 -22.34
CA ALA A 39 14.11 -0.78 -21.86
C ALA A 39 12.98 -1.77 -21.51
N PHE A 40 11.89 -1.26 -20.92
CA PHE A 40 10.72 -2.06 -20.59
C PHE A 40 10.01 -2.59 -21.84
N MET A 41 9.84 -1.72 -22.86
CA MET A 41 9.14 -2.06 -24.10
C MET A 41 9.97 -2.91 -25.07
N THR A 42 11.27 -3.02 -24.88
CA THR A 42 12.17 -3.75 -25.79
C THR A 42 12.66 -5.08 -25.24
N ASN A 43 12.57 -5.31 -23.92
CA ASN A 43 13.05 -6.54 -23.30
C ASN A 43 12.09 -7.73 -23.56
N ASP A 44 12.58 -8.73 -24.28
CA ASP A 44 11.78 -9.88 -24.70
C ASP A 44 11.41 -10.83 -23.55
N VAL A 45 12.22 -10.90 -22.49
CA VAL A 45 11.90 -11.69 -21.29
C VAL A 45 10.74 -11.04 -20.53
N ILE A 46 10.75 -9.71 -20.42
CA ILE A 46 9.76 -8.93 -19.68
C ILE A 46 8.40 -8.98 -20.36
N LYS A 47 8.39 -8.92 -21.69
CA LYS A 47 7.18 -9.06 -22.49
C LYS A 47 6.46 -10.39 -22.29
N GLU A 48 7.11 -11.42 -21.73
CA GLU A 48 6.44 -12.71 -21.49
C GLU A 48 5.59 -12.74 -20.21
N ILE A 49 5.79 -11.79 -19.28
CA ILE A 49 5.05 -11.74 -18.02
C ILE A 49 3.61 -11.25 -18.27
N PRO A 50 2.55 -11.96 -17.81
CA PRO A 50 1.15 -11.63 -18.16
C PRO A 50 0.70 -10.22 -17.81
N ILE A 51 1.11 -9.71 -16.65
CA ILE A 51 0.80 -8.33 -16.22
C ILE A 51 1.48 -7.33 -17.15
N ILE A 52 2.72 -7.61 -17.54
CA ILE A 52 3.49 -6.74 -18.42
C ILE A 52 2.90 -6.74 -19.84
N LYS A 53 2.46 -7.90 -20.35
CA LYS A 53 1.67 -7.99 -21.59
C LYS A 53 0.42 -7.12 -21.51
N THR A 54 -0.28 -7.16 -20.38
CA THR A 54 -1.50 -6.36 -20.16
C THR A 54 -1.18 -4.87 -20.22
N ILE A 55 -0.16 -4.41 -19.49
CA ILE A 55 0.33 -3.03 -19.53
C ILE A 55 0.72 -2.62 -20.96
N ALA A 56 1.53 -3.43 -21.66
CA ALA A 56 1.94 -3.13 -23.03
C ALA A 56 0.76 -3.10 -24.02
N SER A 57 -0.24 -3.98 -23.84
CA SER A 57 -1.43 -4.05 -24.70
C SER A 57 -2.40 -2.89 -24.51
N VAL A 58 -2.52 -2.43 -23.26
CA VAL A 58 -3.31 -1.26 -22.86
C VAL A 58 -2.76 0.02 -23.49
N VAL A 59 -1.44 0.05 -23.72
CA VAL A 59 -0.71 1.23 -24.17
C VAL A 59 -0.23 1.14 -25.63
N LYS A 60 -1.06 0.64 -26.56
CA LYS A 60 -0.75 0.71 -27.99
C LYS A 60 -0.34 2.15 -28.40
N VAL A 61 0.94 2.30 -28.75
CA VAL A 61 1.59 3.44 -29.41
C VAL A 61 1.40 4.79 -28.71
N GLY A 62 2.12 5.01 -27.61
CA GLY A 62 2.30 6.34 -27.01
C GLY A 62 2.09 6.36 -25.50
N LEU A 63 2.91 5.61 -24.75
CA LEU A 63 2.90 5.60 -23.29
C LEU A 63 3.21 7.02 -22.79
N SER A 64 2.19 7.74 -22.30
CA SER A 64 2.44 9.01 -21.65
C SER A 64 3.25 8.77 -20.38
N ILE A 65 4.09 9.72 -20.00
CA ILE A 65 4.88 9.63 -18.77
C ILE A 65 3.95 9.35 -17.57
N LYS A 66 2.74 9.92 -17.58
CA LYS A 66 1.73 9.67 -16.53
C LYS A 66 1.28 8.21 -16.48
N GLU A 67 0.91 7.61 -17.61
CA GLU A 67 0.51 6.21 -17.69
C GLU A 67 1.64 5.28 -17.22
N TRP A 68 2.89 5.63 -17.56
CA TRP A 68 4.06 4.88 -17.11
C TRP A 68 4.21 4.93 -15.59
N THR A 69 4.17 6.13 -15.03
CA THR A 69 4.28 6.35 -13.60
C THR A 69 3.18 5.64 -12.84
N PHE A 70 1.95 5.61 -13.37
CA PHE A 70 0.86 4.81 -12.79
C PHE A 70 1.16 3.31 -12.84
N ALA A 71 1.60 2.79 -14.00
CA ALA A 71 1.91 1.37 -14.16
C ALA A 71 3.01 0.91 -13.17
N LYS A 72 4.05 1.72 -12.97
CA LYS A 72 5.12 1.46 -11.97
C LYS A 72 4.58 1.32 -10.55
N LYS A 73 3.63 2.17 -10.17
CA LYS A 73 2.99 2.14 -8.85
C LYS A 73 2.20 0.85 -8.66
N ILE A 74 1.40 0.45 -9.65
CA ILE A 74 0.67 -0.82 -9.60
C ILE A 74 1.61 -2.03 -9.59
N ILE A 75 2.68 -2.00 -10.38
CA ILE A 75 3.72 -3.04 -10.37
C ILE A 75 4.30 -3.18 -8.96
N LYS A 76 4.73 -2.09 -8.31
CA LYS A 76 5.28 -2.16 -6.95
C LYS A 76 4.28 -2.66 -5.92
N PHE A 77 3.02 -2.25 -6.00
CA PHE A 77 1.97 -2.78 -5.15
C PHE A 77 1.83 -4.31 -5.31
N LEU A 78 1.76 -4.78 -6.55
CA LEU A 78 1.56 -6.21 -6.86
C LEU A 78 2.79 -7.04 -6.51
N GLU A 79 4.00 -6.50 -6.66
CA GLU A 79 5.23 -7.16 -6.21
C GLU A 79 5.10 -7.50 -4.71
N GLN A 80 4.70 -6.55 -3.87
CA GLN A 80 4.54 -6.79 -2.44
C GLN A 80 3.48 -7.85 -2.12
N TYR A 81 2.34 -7.82 -2.82
CA TYR A 81 1.31 -8.85 -2.69
C TYR A 81 1.84 -10.26 -3.04
N HIS A 82 2.75 -10.36 -4.02
CA HIS A 82 3.33 -11.63 -4.48
C HIS A 82 4.64 -12.03 -3.78
N LEU A 83 5.17 -11.25 -2.83
CA LEU A 83 6.45 -11.52 -2.15
C LEU A 83 6.46 -12.78 -1.25
N GLY A 84 5.34 -13.50 -1.14
CA GLY A 84 5.27 -14.78 -0.42
C GLY A 84 4.94 -14.66 1.07
N TYR A 85 4.42 -13.52 1.51
CA TYR A 85 3.94 -13.34 2.88
C TYR A 85 2.61 -14.07 3.16
N LEU A 86 1.84 -14.38 2.11
CA LEU A 86 0.58 -15.12 2.21
C LEU A 86 0.84 -16.62 2.07
N THR A 87 0.19 -17.40 2.93
CA THR A 87 0.06 -18.85 2.73
C THR A 87 -0.84 -19.13 1.53
N GLU A 88 -0.72 -20.34 0.95
CA GLU A 88 -1.56 -20.73 -0.19
C GLU A 88 -3.05 -20.63 0.15
N ASN A 89 -3.45 -21.07 1.36
CA ASN A 89 -4.84 -21.00 1.82
C ASN A 89 -5.36 -19.56 1.93
N GLU A 90 -4.55 -18.62 2.46
CA GLU A 90 -4.95 -17.21 2.55
C GLU A 90 -5.11 -16.59 1.15
N LYS A 91 -4.18 -16.93 0.24
CA LYS A 91 -4.21 -16.47 -1.15
C LYS A 91 -5.41 -17.03 -1.90
N GLU A 92 -5.67 -18.33 -1.80
CA GLU A 92 -6.82 -18.98 -2.43
C GLU A 92 -8.14 -18.43 -1.90
N ALA A 93 -8.28 -18.26 -0.57
CA ALA A 93 -9.49 -17.70 0.04
C ALA A 93 -9.79 -16.29 -0.49
N PHE A 94 -8.76 -15.44 -0.59
CA PHE A 94 -8.88 -14.12 -1.19
C PHE A 94 -9.26 -14.19 -2.68
N LEU A 95 -8.53 -14.97 -3.48
CA LEU A 95 -8.74 -15.06 -4.93
C LEU A 95 -10.11 -15.63 -5.27
N ASN A 96 -10.58 -16.64 -4.55
CA ASN A 96 -11.92 -17.20 -4.72
C ASN A 96 -12.99 -16.12 -4.54
N LYS A 97 -12.92 -15.36 -3.43
CA LYS A 97 -13.85 -14.24 -3.20
C LYS A 97 -13.71 -13.14 -4.24
N TYR A 98 -12.48 -12.77 -4.59
CA TYR A 98 -12.16 -11.76 -5.60
C TYR A 98 -12.70 -12.12 -6.99
N GLN A 99 -12.74 -13.40 -7.36
CA GLN A 99 -13.24 -13.86 -8.65
C GLN A 99 -14.76 -14.11 -8.65
N SER A 100 -15.32 -14.58 -7.53
CA SER A 100 -16.75 -14.95 -7.45
C SER A 100 -17.68 -13.78 -7.15
N ASP A 101 -17.22 -12.75 -6.44
CA ASP A 101 -18.03 -11.60 -6.02
C ASP A 101 -17.66 -10.35 -6.82
N THR A 102 -18.50 -10.01 -7.81
CA THR A 102 -18.31 -8.84 -8.68
C THR A 102 -18.25 -7.52 -7.91
N LYS A 103 -19.06 -7.34 -6.87
CA LYS A 103 -19.07 -6.09 -6.09
C LYS A 103 -17.79 -5.96 -5.27
N TYR A 104 -17.34 -7.06 -4.68
CA TYR A 104 -16.08 -7.10 -3.95
C TYR A 104 -14.88 -6.82 -4.87
N LYS A 105 -14.87 -7.40 -6.07
CA LYS A 105 -13.87 -7.14 -7.10
C LYS A 105 -13.84 -5.67 -7.50
N GLU A 106 -14.98 -5.11 -7.88
CA GLU A 106 -15.12 -3.70 -8.29
C GLU A 106 -14.65 -2.76 -7.18
N LYS A 107 -15.03 -3.04 -5.92
CA LYS A 107 -14.60 -2.28 -4.74
C LYS A 107 -13.08 -2.24 -4.61
N ILE A 108 -12.41 -3.39 -4.74
CA ILE A 108 -10.94 -3.47 -4.66
C ILE A 108 -10.29 -2.75 -5.83
N VAL A 109 -10.70 -3.08 -7.06
CA VAL A 109 -10.07 -2.55 -8.27
C VAL A 109 -10.20 -1.03 -8.33
N SER A 110 -11.40 -0.49 -8.09
CA SER A 110 -11.65 0.95 -8.11
C SER A 110 -10.83 1.69 -7.04
N PHE A 111 -10.75 1.13 -5.83
CA PHE A 111 -9.95 1.71 -4.76
C PHE A 111 -8.46 1.72 -5.12
N LEU A 112 -7.91 0.61 -5.59
CA LEU A 112 -6.49 0.48 -5.91
C LEU A 112 -6.08 1.41 -7.05
N ILE A 113 -6.91 1.55 -8.09
CA ILE A 113 -6.66 2.52 -9.16
C ILE A 113 -6.65 3.93 -8.59
N THR A 114 -7.66 4.29 -7.81
CA THR A 114 -7.81 5.64 -7.26
C THR A 114 -6.63 6.02 -6.37
N ILE A 115 -6.23 5.13 -5.46
CA ILE A 115 -5.19 5.46 -4.50
C ILE A 115 -3.80 5.48 -5.14
N ASN A 116 -3.51 4.58 -6.09
CA ASN A 116 -2.23 4.56 -6.78
C ASN A 116 -2.08 5.71 -7.80
N ASP A 117 -3.16 6.23 -8.38
CA ASP A 117 -3.09 7.46 -9.18
C ASP A 117 -2.71 8.66 -8.28
N LYS A 118 -3.16 8.66 -7.03
CA LYS A 118 -2.93 9.73 -6.05
C LYS A 118 -1.50 9.78 -5.52
N TYR A 119 -0.91 8.61 -5.22
CA TYR A 119 0.42 8.53 -4.63
C TYR A 119 1.47 9.27 -5.46
N PHE A 120 2.42 9.92 -4.80
CA PHE A 120 3.49 10.66 -5.46
C PHE A 120 4.60 9.71 -5.93
N GLU A 121 5.01 8.77 -5.06
CA GLU A 121 6.11 7.84 -5.25
C GLU A 121 5.65 6.38 -5.24
N THR A 122 6.42 5.51 -5.88
CA THR A 122 6.19 4.04 -5.85
C THR A 122 6.34 3.45 -4.45
N LYS A 123 7.10 4.10 -3.55
CA LYS A 123 7.25 3.65 -2.16
C LYS A 123 5.91 3.63 -1.40
N GLN A 124 5.00 4.54 -1.72
CA GLN A 124 3.67 4.58 -1.12
C GLN A 124 2.82 3.38 -1.60
N SER A 125 2.95 3.03 -2.88
CA SER A 125 2.34 1.82 -3.45
C SER A 125 2.89 0.53 -2.86
N GLU A 126 4.19 0.50 -2.56
CA GLU A 126 4.84 -0.61 -1.86
C GLU A 126 4.22 -0.80 -0.46
N ILE A 127 4.18 0.28 0.33
CA ILE A 127 3.56 0.25 1.68
C ILE A 127 2.08 -0.17 1.59
N ALA A 128 1.33 0.34 0.60
CA ALA A 128 -0.06 -0.05 0.37
C ALA A 128 -0.21 -1.54 0.00
N GLY A 129 0.76 -2.11 -0.73
CA GLY A 129 0.79 -3.54 -1.05
C GLY A 129 1.01 -4.41 0.19
N ASN A 130 1.95 -4.02 1.05
CA ASN A 130 2.18 -4.70 2.33
C ASN A 130 0.96 -4.62 3.25
N LEU A 131 0.28 -3.47 3.32
CA LEU A 131 -0.97 -3.33 4.07
C LEU A 131 -2.10 -4.18 3.47
N PHE A 132 -2.14 -4.36 2.16
CA PHE A 132 -3.11 -5.23 1.52
C PHE A 132 -2.88 -6.69 1.90
N VAL A 133 -1.62 -7.12 2.05
CA VAL A 133 -1.28 -8.44 2.62
C VAL A 133 -1.85 -8.57 4.04
N ALA A 134 -1.66 -7.58 4.91
CA ALA A 134 -2.25 -7.60 6.26
C ALA A 134 -3.78 -7.69 6.25
N TYR A 135 -4.43 -7.01 5.30
CA TYR A 135 -5.88 -7.12 5.07
C TYR A 135 -6.28 -8.53 4.64
N VAL A 136 -5.58 -9.13 3.67
CA VAL A 136 -5.85 -10.50 3.20
C VAL A 136 -5.64 -11.53 4.31
N LYS A 137 -4.65 -11.32 5.18
CA LYS A 137 -4.42 -12.12 6.39
C LYS A 137 -5.50 -11.94 7.47
N GLY A 138 -6.37 -10.94 7.35
CA GLY A 138 -7.36 -10.60 8.36
C GLY A 138 -6.77 -9.94 9.61
N LEU A 139 -5.55 -9.40 9.54
CA LEU A 139 -4.93 -8.64 10.63
C LEU A 139 -5.57 -7.25 10.77
N ILE A 140 -6.02 -6.68 9.66
CA ILE A 140 -6.78 -5.42 9.60
C ILE A 140 -8.01 -5.61 8.71
N ASP A 141 -9.07 -4.86 8.99
CA ASP A 141 -10.25 -4.85 8.14
C ASP A 141 -10.08 -3.90 6.94
N TRP A 142 -11.07 -3.92 6.04
CA TRP A 142 -11.06 -3.09 4.85
C TRP A 142 -11.04 -1.60 5.17
N ASP A 143 -11.79 -1.17 6.20
CA ASP A 143 -11.91 0.24 6.54
C ASP A 143 -10.58 0.77 7.09
N THR A 144 -9.94 0.00 7.97
CA THR A 144 -8.58 0.28 8.48
C THR A 144 -7.57 0.34 7.33
N TYR A 145 -7.61 -0.63 6.41
CA TYR A 145 -6.75 -0.64 5.22
C TYR A 145 -6.91 0.66 4.40
N THR A 146 -8.15 1.03 4.06
CA THR A 146 -8.39 2.21 3.23
C THR A 146 -8.07 3.53 3.93
N ILE A 147 -8.31 3.65 5.24
CA ILE A 147 -7.92 4.80 6.05
C ILE A 147 -6.41 5.00 6.00
N ILE A 148 -5.64 3.94 6.27
CA ILE A 148 -4.17 4.03 6.29
C ILE A 148 -3.65 4.36 4.89
N CYS A 149 -4.19 3.73 3.84
CA CYS A 149 -3.84 4.05 2.46
C CYS A 149 -4.07 5.54 2.13
N GLY A 150 -5.16 6.14 2.62
CA GLY A 150 -5.45 7.57 2.48
C GLY A 150 -4.49 8.48 3.28
N CYS A 151 -3.94 7.99 4.38
CA CYS A 151 -2.91 8.67 5.17
C CYS A 151 -1.52 8.64 4.49
N ILE A 152 -1.15 7.49 3.91
CA ILE A 152 0.16 7.26 3.26
C ILE A 152 0.39 8.21 2.08
N ASP A 153 -0.67 8.72 1.45
CA ASP A 153 -0.58 9.72 0.39
C ASP A 153 0.26 10.95 0.78
N ARG A 154 0.25 11.35 2.06
CA ARG A 154 1.06 12.46 2.58
C ARG A 154 2.36 12.01 3.24
N PHE A 155 2.59 10.71 3.32
CA PHE A 155 3.78 10.14 3.95
C PHE A 155 4.99 10.28 3.02
N SER A 156 6.12 10.71 3.58
CA SER A 156 7.42 10.67 2.92
C SER A 156 8.29 9.59 3.56
N PRO A 157 9.01 8.76 2.77
CA PRO A 157 9.93 7.74 3.29
C PRO A 157 10.96 8.29 4.28
N PHE A 158 11.30 9.58 4.16
CA PHE A 158 12.15 10.30 5.11
C PHE A 158 11.70 10.17 6.58
N ALA A 159 10.39 10.09 6.84
CA ALA A 159 9.84 10.00 8.18
C ALA A 159 9.81 8.57 8.74
N SER A 160 10.14 7.56 7.94
CA SER A 160 10.16 6.15 8.39
C SER A 160 11.19 5.91 9.50
N GLU A 161 12.34 6.59 9.44
CA GLU A 161 13.40 6.41 10.45
C GLU A 161 12.96 6.90 11.83
N LEU A 162 12.16 7.95 11.90
CA LEU A 162 11.60 8.39 13.17
C LEU A 162 10.67 7.32 13.77
N LEU A 163 9.85 6.64 12.96
CA LEU A 163 9.03 5.52 13.48
C LEU A 163 9.90 4.37 14.01
N ASN A 164 11.01 4.06 13.35
CA ASN A 164 11.99 3.07 13.82
C ASN A 164 12.66 3.46 15.14
N GLU A 165 12.94 4.76 15.33
CA GLU A 165 13.49 5.31 16.58
C GLU A 165 12.45 5.18 17.70
N LEU A 166 11.22 5.64 17.46
CA LEU A 166 10.13 5.62 18.43
C LEU A 166 9.79 4.19 18.88
N GLU A 167 9.80 3.22 17.96
CA GLU A 167 9.54 1.81 18.30
C GLU A 167 10.55 1.23 19.30
N LYS A 168 11.82 1.69 19.27
CA LYS A 168 12.88 1.17 20.15
C LYS A 168 12.81 1.72 21.57
N GLU A 169 12.07 2.81 21.78
CA GLU A 169 11.95 3.41 23.09
C GLU A 169 10.98 2.60 23.98
N LYS A 170 11.34 2.44 25.26
CA LYS A 170 10.51 1.70 26.22
C LYS A 170 9.25 2.46 26.65
N GLU A 171 9.25 3.77 26.45
CA GLU A 171 8.16 4.66 26.86
C GLU A 171 7.30 4.96 25.63
N PRO A 172 5.97 4.74 25.68
CA PRO A 172 5.08 5.15 24.59
C PRO A 172 4.86 6.67 24.54
N TYR A 173 5.47 7.40 25.48
CA TYR A 173 5.46 8.84 25.64
C TYR A 173 6.88 9.37 25.42
N HIS A 174 7.24 9.67 24.17
CA HIS A 174 8.62 10.00 23.78
C HIS A 174 8.99 11.43 24.19
N ARG A 175 9.76 11.59 25.27
CA ARG A 175 10.09 12.88 25.92
C ARG A 175 11.18 13.66 25.17
N GLY A 176 11.16 14.99 25.33
CA GLY A 176 12.19 15.88 24.82
C GLY A 176 11.92 16.37 23.39
N TYR A 177 10.72 16.11 22.87
CA TYR A 177 10.30 16.57 21.57
C TYR A 177 9.97 18.07 21.60
N GLN A 178 10.83 18.89 21.00
CA GLN A 178 10.60 20.32 20.85
C GLN A 178 9.89 20.61 19.52
N HIS A 179 9.03 21.63 19.51
CA HIS A 179 8.29 21.98 18.29
C HIS A 179 9.26 22.44 17.20
N GLY A 180 9.20 21.82 16.02
CA GLY A 180 10.02 22.20 14.87
C GLY A 180 11.50 21.76 14.92
N THR A 181 11.93 20.96 15.89
CA THR A 181 13.32 20.47 15.94
C THR A 181 13.58 19.25 15.08
N ASP A 182 12.55 18.42 14.85
CA ASP A 182 12.62 17.28 13.95
C ASP A 182 11.52 17.38 12.87
N PRO A 183 11.87 17.67 11.60
CA PRO A 183 10.90 17.78 10.52
C PRO A 183 10.17 16.45 10.23
N ARG A 184 10.72 15.30 10.64
CA ARG A 184 10.07 13.99 10.46
C ARG A 184 8.78 13.90 11.27
N ALA A 185 8.73 14.49 12.45
CA ALA A 185 7.51 14.54 13.26
C ALA A 185 6.38 15.33 12.59
N ALA A 186 6.70 16.41 11.87
CA ALA A 186 5.71 17.16 11.12
C ALA A 186 5.10 16.31 10.00
N VAL A 187 5.93 15.51 9.31
CA VAL A 187 5.45 14.54 8.31
C VAL A 187 4.53 13.50 8.97
N LEU A 188 4.96 12.89 10.08
CA LEU A 188 4.15 11.91 10.80
C LEU A 188 2.82 12.50 11.31
N GLN A 189 2.81 13.76 11.75
CA GLN A 189 1.58 14.48 12.11
C GLN A 189 0.66 14.68 10.90
N SER A 190 1.22 15.09 9.76
CA SER A 190 0.45 15.33 8.54
C SER A 190 -0.25 14.07 8.02
N CYS A 191 0.35 12.89 8.19
CA CYS A 191 -0.24 11.60 7.80
C CYS A 191 -0.95 10.89 8.96
N THR A 192 -1.18 11.57 10.10
CA THR A 192 -1.89 11.00 11.26
C THR A 192 -1.16 9.80 11.87
N PHE A 193 0.13 9.61 11.61
CA PHE A 193 0.93 8.53 12.19
C PHE A 193 1.49 8.89 13.56
N GLY A 194 1.56 10.18 13.87
CA GLY A 194 1.87 10.61 15.22
C GLY A 194 1.24 11.95 15.57
N TYR A 195 1.30 12.31 16.83
CA TYR A 195 0.93 13.63 17.31
C TYR A 195 1.87 14.06 18.43
N GLN A 196 1.98 15.37 18.63
CA GLN A 196 2.74 15.93 19.73
C GLN A 196 1.79 16.47 20.79
N TRP A 197 2.09 16.21 22.06
CA TRP A 197 1.47 16.88 23.19
C TRP A 197 2.54 17.35 24.17
N GLY A 198 2.71 18.66 24.31
CA GLY A 198 3.78 19.25 25.09
C GLY A 198 5.16 18.87 24.54
N THR A 199 6.01 18.29 25.40
CA THR A 199 7.34 17.80 25.03
C THR A 199 7.36 16.32 24.66
N HIS A 200 6.18 15.74 24.45
CA HIS A 200 6.03 14.33 24.10
C HIS A 200 5.55 14.17 22.67
N PHE A 201 6.14 13.22 21.96
CA PHE A 201 5.62 12.73 20.69
C PHE A 201 5.01 11.34 20.88
N PHE A 202 3.95 11.07 20.14
CA PHE A 202 3.14 9.86 20.24
C PHE A 202 2.94 9.25 18.87
N THR A 203 3.10 7.94 18.76
CA THR A 203 2.65 7.21 17.57
C THR A 203 1.17 6.86 17.73
N THR A 204 0.36 7.17 16.72
CA THR A 204 -1.08 6.85 16.75
C THR A 204 -1.31 5.35 16.50
N PRO A 205 -2.50 4.81 16.83
CA PRO A 205 -2.90 3.46 16.43
C PRO A 205 -2.76 3.19 14.92
N ILE A 206 -3.10 4.18 14.08
CA ILE A 206 -2.94 4.14 12.62
C ILE A 206 -1.44 4.09 12.25
N GLY A 207 -0.62 4.93 12.88
CA GLY A 207 0.83 4.97 12.67
C GLY A 207 1.53 3.67 13.03
N ILE A 208 1.12 3.02 14.13
CA ILE A 208 1.64 1.73 14.57
C ILE A 208 1.34 0.64 13.52
N ILE A 209 0.09 0.56 13.06
CA ILE A 209 -0.31 -0.42 12.04
C ILE A 209 0.43 -0.14 10.72
N ALA A 210 0.48 1.13 10.29
CA ALA A 210 1.16 1.53 9.07
C ALA A 210 2.66 1.23 9.11
N HIS A 211 3.30 1.45 10.26
CA HIS A 211 4.71 1.15 10.46
C HIS A 211 4.97 -0.36 10.44
N GLN A 212 4.23 -1.11 11.25
CA GLN A 212 4.44 -2.54 11.40
C GLN A 212 4.11 -3.32 10.12
N TYR A 213 2.89 -3.16 9.59
CA TYR A 213 2.43 -3.95 8.45
C TYR A 213 2.81 -3.32 7.11
N GLY A 214 2.86 -1.99 7.02
CA GLY A 214 3.14 -1.31 5.76
C GLY A 214 4.63 -1.09 5.50
N ILE A 215 5.33 -0.48 6.45
CA ILE A 215 6.74 -0.07 6.28
C ILE A 215 7.69 -1.24 6.53
N LYS A 216 7.48 -2.01 7.61
CA LYS A 216 8.34 -3.14 7.98
C LYS A 216 7.95 -4.46 7.31
N ALA A 217 6.74 -4.55 6.75
CA ALA A 217 6.17 -5.78 6.21
C ALA A 217 6.23 -6.95 7.21
N ASP A 218 5.98 -6.68 8.49
CA ASP A 218 6.06 -7.67 9.57
C ASP A 218 4.68 -8.03 10.10
N PHE A 219 4.23 -9.22 9.77
CA PHE A 219 2.88 -9.74 10.02
C PHE A 219 2.80 -10.69 11.22
N ASN A 220 3.85 -10.74 12.06
CA ASN A 220 3.96 -11.73 13.15
C ASN A 220 3.12 -11.40 14.40
N HIS A 221 2.59 -10.17 14.48
CA HIS A 221 1.80 -9.70 15.61
C HIS A 221 0.43 -9.25 15.14
N SER A 222 -0.61 -9.60 15.89
CA SER A 222 -1.95 -9.03 15.76
C SER A 222 -1.99 -7.57 16.21
N VAL A 223 -2.98 -6.82 15.74
CA VAL A 223 -3.18 -5.41 16.15
C VAL A 223 -3.30 -5.27 17.67
N LYS A 224 -3.95 -6.23 18.34
CA LYS A 224 -4.08 -6.24 19.80
C LYS A 224 -2.73 -6.39 20.49
N GLU A 225 -1.87 -7.28 20.00
CA GLU A 225 -0.51 -7.46 20.53
C GLU A 225 0.34 -6.21 20.31
N LEU A 226 0.24 -5.58 19.13
CA LEU A 226 0.91 -4.31 18.86
C LEU A 226 0.52 -3.23 19.87
N TYR A 227 -0.77 -3.06 20.13
CA TYR A 227 -1.25 -2.09 21.11
C TYR A 227 -0.79 -2.39 22.53
N GLN A 228 -0.64 -3.66 22.90
CA GLN A 228 -0.08 -4.03 24.19
C GLN A 228 1.41 -3.70 24.29
N ILE A 229 2.18 -3.96 23.22
CA ILE A 229 3.62 -3.65 23.16
C ILE A 229 3.86 -2.15 23.34
N VAL A 230 3.05 -1.32 22.67
CA VAL A 230 3.16 0.13 22.73
C VAL A 230 2.34 0.77 23.88
N GLY A 231 1.87 -0.03 24.85
CA GLY A 231 1.20 0.49 26.04
C GLY A 231 -0.16 1.18 25.81
N PHE A 232 -0.83 0.93 24.68
CA PHE A 232 -2.20 1.36 24.45
C PHE A 232 -3.19 0.45 25.18
N ASN A 233 -3.92 1.00 26.15
CA ASN A 233 -4.97 0.27 26.84
C ASN A 233 -6.20 0.15 25.92
N THR A 234 -6.47 -1.07 25.43
CA THR A 234 -7.61 -1.36 24.53
C THR A 234 -8.98 -0.96 25.09
N SER A 235 -9.11 -0.77 26.40
CA SER A 235 -10.32 -0.25 27.05
C SER A 235 -10.66 1.20 26.73
N ASN A 236 -9.71 2.00 26.21
CA ASN A 236 -9.94 3.41 25.89
C ASN A 236 -10.52 3.63 24.47
N LEU A 237 -10.54 2.60 23.63
CA LEU A 237 -11.15 2.66 22.29
C LEU A 237 -12.69 2.51 22.34
N ASP A 238 -13.23 1.96 23.44
CA ASP A 238 -14.68 1.85 23.67
C ASP A 238 -15.33 3.15 24.14
N CYS A 239 -14.56 4.23 24.37
CA CYS A 239 -15.09 5.55 24.72
C CYS A 239 -15.63 6.37 23.53
N GLN A 240 -15.74 5.77 22.33
CA GLN A 240 -16.37 6.40 21.16
C GLN A 240 -17.67 5.70 20.70
N LYS A 241 -18.37 5.01 21.60
CA LYS A 241 -19.75 4.55 21.39
C LYS A 241 -20.74 5.38 22.19
#